data_AF-A0A8T5S309-F1
#
_entry.id   AF-A0A8T5S309-F1
#
_cell.length_a   1.000
_cell.length_b   1.000
_cell.length_c   1.000
_cell.angle_alpha   90.00
_cell.angle_beta   90.00
_cell.angle_gamma   90.00
#
_symmetry.space_group_name_H-M   'P 1'
#
loop_
_entity.id
_entity.type
_entity.pdbx_description
1 polymer ?
#
loop_
_entity_poly.entity_id
_entity_poly.type
_entity_poly.pdbx_seq_one_letter_code
_entity_poly.pdbx_strand_id
1 'polypeptide(L)'
;PSRSQPSQSANQQPQTVDTSQATENAIDQHIQSIQHEVTGERAKKVEEIIRLIKDHTRENMNDRYERVFRQIHPDRLNKALKMLQSTKRKSKRMNLFMEWFFCSTLMSKIEVKVEHWQTSSAASHGTTGVYTAGIDFSRYDNIVREFPDGKLTKVINISRRILQNPKKKAIQKLGQDLIAETGFDEHLYFTD
;
A
#
# COMPACT_ATOMS: atom_id res chain seq x y z
N PRO A 1 -17.72 -11.06 -50.56
CA PRO A 1 -18.81 -11.37 -49.61
C PRO A 1 -18.25 -11.92 -48.28
N SER A 2 -18.21 -11.03 -47.29
CA SER A 2 -18.45 -11.22 -45.85
C SER A 2 -17.99 -12.49 -45.14
N ARG A 3 -17.12 -12.33 -44.11
CA ARG A 3 -17.57 -12.42 -42.70
C ARG A 3 -16.52 -11.85 -41.75
N SER A 4 -16.74 -10.59 -41.36
CA SER A 4 -16.16 -9.95 -40.19
C SER A 4 -16.76 -10.56 -38.92
N GLN A 5 -15.92 -11.05 -38.00
CA GLN A 5 -16.30 -11.29 -36.60
C GLN A 5 -15.95 -10.04 -35.79
N PRO A 6 -16.91 -9.40 -35.09
CA PRO A 6 -16.57 -8.46 -34.04
C PRO A 6 -16.20 -9.26 -32.78
N SER A 7 -14.94 -9.14 -32.38
CA SER A 7 -14.43 -9.54 -31.07
C SER A 7 -15.26 -8.88 -29.97
N GLN A 8 -15.76 -9.73 -29.09
CA GLN A 8 -16.62 -9.41 -27.96
C GLN A 8 -16.00 -8.33 -27.07
N SER A 9 -16.83 -7.35 -26.74
CA SER A 9 -16.59 -6.27 -25.80
C SER A 9 -16.03 -6.81 -24.48
N ALA A 10 -14.78 -6.46 -24.18
CA ALA A 10 -14.22 -6.61 -22.84
C ALA A 10 -15.08 -5.78 -21.88
N ASN A 11 -15.83 -6.48 -21.04
CA ASN A 11 -16.70 -5.92 -20.03
C ASN A 11 -15.83 -5.16 -19.00
N GLN A 12 -15.66 -3.85 -19.21
CA GLN A 12 -14.98 -2.96 -18.27
C GLN A 12 -15.85 -2.85 -17.02
N GLN A 13 -15.55 -3.68 -16.02
CA GLN A 13 -16.12 -3.53 -14.67
C GLN A 13 -15.83 -2.11 -14.15
N PRO A 14 -16.77 -1.52 -13.39
CA PRO A 14 -16.70 -0.12 -12.99
C PRO A 14 -15.38 0.21 -12.27
N GLN A 15 -14.73 1.28 -12.71
CA GLN A 15 -13.45 1.80 -12.21
C GLN A 15 -13.60 2.53 -10.85
N THR A 16 -14.26 1.90 -9.90
CA THR A 16 -14.49 2.43 -8.55
C THR A 16 -13.71 1.63 -7.52
N VAL A 17 -13.34 2.31 -6.43
CA VAL A 17 -12.66 1.66 -5.30
C VAL A 17 -13.65 0.73 -4.59
N ASP A 18 -13.20 -0.47 -4.21
CA ASP A 18 -14.03 -1.46 -3.51
C ASP A 18 -14.27 -1.04 -2.05
N THR A 19 -15.45 -0.48 -1.78
CA THR A 19 -15.90 -0.04 -0.46
C THR A 19 -16.93 -1.00 0.12
N SER A 20 -16.81 -2.30 -0.13
CA SER A 20 -17.73 -3.28 0.45
C SER A 20 -17.70 -3.22 1.99
N GLN A 21 -18.86 -3.40 2.63
CA GLN A 21 -18.97 -3.29 4.09
C GLN A 21 -18.10 -4.31 4.84
N ALA A 22 -17.90 -5.50 4.26
CA ALA A 22 -17.00 -6.51 4.81
C ALA A 22 -15.53 -6.08 4.74
N THR A 23 -15.12 -5.39 3.66
CA THR A 23 -13.78 -4.82 3.51
C THR A 23 -13.55 -3.68 4.49
N GLU A 24 -14.53 -2.77 4.67
CA GLU A 24 -14.44 -1.66 5.62
C GLU A 24 -14.30 -2.15 7.07
N ASN A 25 -15.09 -3.15 7.47
CA ASN A 25 -15.03 -3.71 8.82
C ASN A 25 -13.65 -4.34 9.13
N ALA A 26 -13.05 -5.05 8.16
CA ALA A 26 -11.72 -5.64 8.31
C ALA A 26 -10.62 -4.56 8.39
N ILE A 27 -10.74 -3.50 7.59
CA ILE A 27 -9.84 -2.34 7.65
C ILE A 27 -9.92 -1.66 9.02
N ASP A 28 -11.12 -1.50 9.58
CA ASP A 28 -11.29 -0.91 10.92
C ASP A 28 -10.60 -1.73 12.02
N GLN A 29 -10.68 -3.06 11.94
CA GLN A 29 -9.96 -3.95 12.85
C GLN A 29 -8.43 -3.75 12.74
N HIS A 30 -7.91 -3.62 11.52
CA HIS A 30 -6.50 -3.31 11.31
C HIS A 30 -6.10 -1.95 11.90
N ILE A 31 -6.91 -0.91 11.73
CA ILE A 31 -6.63 0.42 12.31
C ILE A 31 -6.52 0.34 13.83
N GLN A 32 -7.39 -0.44 14.48
CA GLN A 32 -7.39 -0.62 15.94
C GLN A 32 -6.17 -1.40 16.43
N SER A 33 -5.78 -2.47 15.73
CA SER A 33 -4.65 -3.34 16.14
C SER A 33 -3.29 -2.66 16.02
N ILE A 34 -3.22 -1.53 15.33
CA ILE A 34 -1.98 -0.92 14.87
C ILE A 34 -1.51 0.27 15.77
N GLN A 35 -2.22 0.57 16.86
CA GLN A 35 -1.83 1.64 17.78
C GLN A 35 -0.38 1.49 18.26
N HIS A 36 0.47 2.41 17.81
CA HIS A 36 1.85 2.57 18.25
C HIS A 36 2.00 4.02 18.67
N GLU A 37 2.41 4.28 19.91
CA GLU A 37 2.68 5.63 20.38
C GLU A 37 3.93 6.16 19.66
N VAL A 38 3.74 7.21 18.85
CA VAL A 38 4.85 8.00 18.32
C VAL A 38 5.17 9.03 19.40
N THR A 39 6.33 8.93 20.05
CA THR A 39 6.72 9.85 21.14
C THR A 39 7.69 10.94 20.66
N GLY A 40 7.72 12.07 21.39
CA GLY A 40 8.74 13.12 21.25
C GLY A 40 8.63 14.02 20.02
N GLU A 41 9.78 14.39 19.45
CA GLU A 41 9.88 15.32 18.31
C GLU A 41 9.28 14.76 17.01
N ARG A 42 9.29 13.42 16.87
CA ARG A 42 8.71 12.74 15.71
C ARG A 42 7.20 12.96 15.64
N ALA A 43 6.51 12.94 16.77
CA ALA A 43 5.07 13.20 16.84
C ALA A 43 4.74 14.61 16.36
N LYS A 44 5.49 15.62 16.81
CA LYS A 44 5.31 17.02 16.41
C LYS A 44 5.43 17.20 14.90
N LYS A 45 6.47 16.62 14.28
CA LYS A 45 6.65 16.68 12.82
C LYS A 45 5.51 15.99 12.08
N VAL A 46 5.07 14.83 12.54
CA VAL A 46 3.94 14.12 11.95
C VAL A 46 2.66 14.95 12.03
N GLU A 47 2.37 15.56 13.19
CA GLU A 47 1.18 16.40 13.37
C GLU A 47 1.19 17.64 12.47
N GLU A 48 2.34 18.30 12.33
CA GLU A 48 2.49 19.44 11.43
C GLU A 48 2.20 19.05 9.98
N ILE A 49 2.79 17.94 9.51
CA ILE A 49 2.58 17.46 8.14
C ILE A 49 1.11 17.03 7.95
N ILE A 50 0.49 16.37 8.93
CA ILE A 50 -0.93 15.99 8.86
C ILE A 50 -1.82 17.23 8.76
N ARG A 51 -1.51 18.30 9.49
CA ARG A 51 -2.24 19.56 9.37
C ARG A 51 -2.17 20.10 7.94
N LEU A 52 -0.98 20.11 7.33
CA LEU A 52 -0.80 20.54 5.94
C LEU A 52 -1.57 19.64 4.94
N ILE A 53 -1.57 18.33 5.17
CA ILE A 53 -2.36 17.40 4.34
C ILE A 53 -3.85 17.70 4.51
N LYS A 54 -4.35 17.83 5.75
CA LYS A 54 -5.74 18.19 6.06
C LYS A 54 -6.18 19.48 5.38
N ASP A 55 -5.36 20.52 5.46
CA ASP A 55 -5.64 21.81 4.84
C ASP A 55 -5.79 21.70 3.32
N HIS A 56 -5.01 20.81 2.71
CA HIS A 56 -5.05 20.53 1.27
C HIS A 56 -6.23 19.63 0.89
N THR A 57 -6.46 18.53 1.61
CA THR A 57 -7.46 17.51 1.26
C THR A 57 -8.88 17.85 1.77
N ARG A 58 -9.02 18.74 2.76
CA ARG A 58 -10.29 19.15 3.42
C ARG A 58 -11.21 17.93 3.66
N GLU A 59 -12.34 17.88 2.95
CA GLU A 59 -13.43 16.93 3.12
C GLU A 59 -13.02 15.48 2.82
N ASN A 60 -11.93 15.27 2.09
CA ASN A 60 -11.43 13.92 1.79
C ASN A 60 -10.66 13.30 2.98
N MET A 61 -10.20 14.11 3.95
CA MET A 61 -9.57 13.58 5.16
C MET A 61 -10.63 13.21 6.20
N ASN A 62 -10.85 11.92 6.38
CA ASN A 62 -11.67 11.38 7.46
C ASN A 62 -10.80 10.88 8.63
N ASP A 63 -11.44 10.54 9.74
CA ASP A 63 -10.77 10.08 10.96
C ASP A 63 -9.92 8.81 10.74
N ARG A 64 -10.34 7.94 9.81
CA ARG A 64 -9.60 6.70 9.48
C ARG A 64 -8.27 7.02 8.82
N TYR A 65 -8.28 7.90 7.83
CA TYR A 65 -7.06 8.36 7.17
C TYR A 65 -6.13 9.05 8.16
N GLU A 66 -6.65 9.93 9.01
CA GLU A 66 -5.83 10.61 10.01
C GLU A 66 -5.15 9.61 10.95
N ARG A 67 -5.89 8.63 11.48
CA ARG A 67 -5.34 7.61 12.37
C ARG A 67 -4.20 6.82 11.73
N VAL A 68 -4.36 6.42 10.45
CA VAL A 68 -3.32 5.69 9.72
C VAL A 68 -2.14 6.60 9.39
N PHE A 69 -2.39 7.84 8.95
CA PHE A 69 -1.35 8.78 8.55
C PHE A 69 -0.47 9.21 9.74
N ARG A 70 -1.04 9.31 10.95
CA ARG A 70 -0.28 9.55 12.21
C ARG A 70 0.79 8.52 12.49
N GLN A 71 0.69 7.35 11.87
CA GLN A 71 1.61 6.26 12.11
C GLN A 71 2.64 6.10 10.98
N ILE A 72 2.51 6.88 9.91
CA ILE A 72 3.47 6.89 8.80
C ILE A 72 4.76 7.58 9.27
N HIS A 73 5.92 7.08 8.82
CA HIS A 73 7.20 7.76 9.06
C HIS A 73 7.16 9.18 8.47
N PRO A 74 7.65 10.23 9.17
CA PRO A 74 7.57 11.62 8.69
C PRO A 74 8.13 11.81 7.28
N ASP A 75 9.18 11.09 6.88
CA ASP A 75 9.73 11.18 5.52
C ASP A 75 8.77 10.67 4.45
N ARG A 76 8.10 9.54 4.73
CA ARG A 76 7.09 8.98 3.82
C ARG A 76 5.84 9.87 3.79
N LEU A 77 5.46 10.44 4.93
CA LEU A 77 4.36 11.38 5.01
C LEU A 77 4.65 12.69 4.26
N ASN A 78 5.90 13.17 4.28
CA ASN A 78 6.35 14.29 3.46
C ASN A 78 6.29 13.97 1.95
N LYS A 79 6.62 12.74 1.55
CA LYS A 79 6.41 12.30 0.15
C LYS A 79 4.93 12.32 -0.21
N ALA A 80 4.06 11.82 0.68
CA ALA A 80 2.61 11.89 0.49
C ALA A 80 2.14 13.33 0.33
N LEU A 81 2.56 14.24 1.22
CA LEU A 81 2.22 15.66 1.13
C LEU A 81 2.63 16.26 -0.22
N LYS A 82 3.86 16.02 -0.69
CA LYS A 82 4.32 16.51 -2.01
C LYS A 82 3.48 15.95 -3.17
N MET A 83 3.17 14.66 -3.14
CA MET A 83 2.32 14.03 -4.17
C MET A 83 0.90 14.60 -4.18
N LEU A 84 0.32 14.78 -2.99
CA LEU A 84 -1.01 15.36 -2.84
C LEU A 84 -1.00 16.82 -3.32
N GLN A 85 -0.06 17.66 -2.88
CA GLN A 85 0.04 19.06 -3.31
C GLN A 85 0.25 19.24 -4.83
N SER A 86 0.95 18.31 -5.48
CA SER A 86 1.13 18.32 -6.94
C SER A 86 -0.15 17.97 -7.72
N THR A 87 -1.18 17.49 -7.04
CA THR A 87 -2.42 17.00 -7.61
C THR A 87 -3.56 18.00 -7.37
N LYS A 88 -4.50 18.13 -8.32
CA LYS A 88 -5.67 19.01 -8.13
C LYS A 88 -6.52 18.49 -6.97
N ARG A 89 -6.88 19.40 -6.04
CA ARG A 89 -7.64 19.13 -4.81
C ARG A 89 -8.83 18.17 -4.95
N LYS A 90 -9.70 18.39 -5.94
CA LYS A 90 -10.94 17.62 -6.17
C LYS A 90 -10.80 16.53 -7.24
N SER A 91 -9.57 16.16 -7.61
CA SER A 91 -9.37 15.16 -8.65
C SER A 91 -9.54 13.74 -8.10
N LYS A 92 -9.97 12.82 -8.97
CA LYS A 92 -9.96 11.38 -8.69
C LYS A 92 -8.57 10.91 -8.22
N ARG A 93 -7.52 11.44 -8.87
CA ARG A 93 -6.10 11.18 -8.56
C ARG A 93 -5.76 11.43 -7.09
N MET A 94 -6.27 12.51 -6.51
CA MET A 94 -6.05 12.84 -5.10
C MET A 94 -6.54 11.72 -4.20
N ASN A 95 -7.77 11.27 -4.41
CA ASN A 95 -8.39 10.21 -3.61
C ASN A 95 -7.65 8.89 -3.78
N LEU A 96 -7.19 8.59 -5.00
CA LEU A 96 -6.39 7.40 -5.27
C LEU A 96 -5.04 7.43 -4.53
N PHE A 97 -4.36 8.57 -4.48
CA PHE A 97 -3.12 8.68 -3.69
C PHE A 97 -3.39 8.55 -2.19
N MET A 98 -4.44 9.18 -1.65
CA MET A 98 -4.82 9.01 -0.26
C MET A 98 -5.09 7.54 0.08
N GLU A 99 -5.87 6.85 -0.74
CA GLU A 99 -6.16 5.41 -0.62
C GLU A 99 -4.90 4.55 -0.72
N TRP A 100 -3.97 4.88 -1.61
CA TRP A 100 -2.71 4.17 -1.72
C TRP A 100 -1.91 4.27 -0.43
N PHE A 101 -1.65 5.48 0.07
CA PHE A 101 -0.88 5.69 1.31
C PHE A 101 -1.54 5.02 2.51
N PHE A 102 -2.87 5.04 2.55
CA PHE A 102 -3.64 4.35 3.56
C PHE A 102 -3.45 2.82 3.50
N CYS A 103 -3.77 2.21 2.36
CA CYS A 103 -3.73 0.76 2.20
C CYS A 103 -2.32 0.20 2.35
N SER A 104 -1.33 0.85 1.73
CA SER A 104 0.07 0.43 1.80
C SER A 104 0.64 0.54 3.22
N THR A 105 0.24 1.54 4.02
CA THR A 105 0.65 1.64 5.42
C THR A 105 0.08 0.50 6.25
N LEU A 106 -1.21 0.19 6.07
CA LEU A 106 -1.85 -0.94 6.76
C LEU A 106 -1.19 -2.27 6.36
N MET A 107 -0.94 -2.49 5.07
CA MET A 107 -0.27 -3.70 4.58
C MET A 107 1.16 -3.84 5.09
N SER A 108 1.95 -2.76 5.14
CA SER A 108 3.32 -2.79 5.68
C SER A 108 3.38 -3.23 7.14
N LYS A 109 2.28 -3.05 7.88
CA LYS A 109 2.16 -3.42 9.30
C LYS A 109 1.59 -4.81 9.52
N ILE A 110 1.14 -5.48 8.46
CA ILE A 110 0.79 -6.89 8.54
C ILE A 110 2.11 -7.65 8.61
N GLU A 111 2.44 -8.06 9.83
CA GLU A 111 3.55 -8.96 10.10
C GLU A 111 3.30 -10.32 9.44
N VAL A 112 4.20 -10.70 8.53
CA VAL A 112 4.12 -11.98 7.84
C VAL A 112 5.24 -12.88 8.35
N LYS A 113 4.89 -14.10 8.78
CA LYS A 113 5.88 -15.14 9.08
C LYS A 113 6.59 -15.55 7.80
N VAL A 114 7.86 -15.19 7.67
CA VAL A 114 8.75 -15.58 6.58
C VAL A 114 9.63 -16.73 7.06
N GLU A 115 9.37 -17.93 6.53
CA GLU A 115 10.29 -19.05 6.66
C GLU A 115 11.52 -18.74 5.79
N HIS A 116 12.70 -18.66 6.41
CA HIS A 116 13.96 -18.48 5.70
C HIS A 116 14.75 -19.79 5.78
N TRP A 117 15.24 -20.27 4.64
CA TRP A 117 16.26 -21.32 4.63
C TRP A 117 17.60 -20.62 4.87
N GLN A 118 18.11 -20.68 6.09
CA GLN A 118 19.52 -20.35 6.30
C GLN A 118 20.30 -21.62 5.95
N THR A 119 20.97 -21.63 4.79
CA THR A 119 22.07 -22.57 4.59
C THR A 119 23.32 -21.94 5.17
N SER A 120 23.51 -22.19 6.47
CA SER A 120 24.78 -21.97 7.12
C SER A 120 25.78 -22.96 6.52
N SER A 121 26.76 -22.48 5.77
CA SER A 121 27.83 -23.26 5.13
C SER A 121 28.78 -24.00 6.11
N ALA A 122 28.40 -24.16 7.38
CA ALA A 122 29.27 -24.71 8.42
C ALA A 122 28.60 -25.68 9.41
N ALA A 123 27.32 -26.03 9.25
CA ALA A 123 26.69 -27.01 10.15
C ALA A 123 25.76 -27.95 9.38
N SER A 124 26.04 -29.24 9.49
CA SER A 124 25.38 -30.35 8.80
C SER A 124 23.91 -30.58 9.19
N HIS A 125 23.21 -29.66 9.84
CA HIS A 125 21.79 -29.77 10.19
C HIS A 125 21.11 -28.41 9.93
N GLY A 126 20.28 -28.33 8.87
CA GLY A 126 19.56 -27.13 8.51
C GLY A 126 18.42 -26.84 9.50
N THR A 127 18.64 -25.92 10.43
CA THR A 127 17.61 -25.41 11.32
C THR A 127 16.85 -24.29 10.60
N THR A 128 15.57 -24.52 10.27
CA THR A 128 14.71 -23.48 9.68
C THR A 128 14.44 -22.38 10.70
N GLY A 129 15.00 -21.18 10.49
CA GLY A 129 14.63 -19.98 11.23
C GLY A 129 13.35 -19.38 10.66
N VAL A 130 12.32 -19.19 11.48
CA VAL A 130 11.11 -18.44 11.10
C VAL A 130 11.29 -17.00 11.58
N TYR A 131 11.50 -16.07 10.66
CA TYR A 131 11.57 -14.64 10.95
C TYR A 131 10.24 -13.99 10.59
N THR A 132 9.77 -13.06 11.41
CA THR A 132 8.62 -12.23 11.05
C THR A 132 9.16 -10.97 10.37
N ALA A 133 8.79 -10.76 9.10
CA ALA A 133 9.18 -9.57 8.36
C ALA A 133 7.97 -8.97 7.64
N GLY A 134 7.75 -7.67 7.83
CA GLY A 134 6.79 -6.91 7.04
C GLY A 134 7.35 -6.61 5.65
N ILE A 135 6.49 -6.61 4.63
CA ILE A 135 6.86 -6.11 3.31
C ILE A 135 6.70 -4.60 3.34
N ASP A 136 7.80 -3.84 3.28
CA ASP A 136 7.69 -2.39 3.20
C ASP A 136 7.15 -1.95 1.83
N PHE A 137 5.90 -1.49 1.79
CA PHE A 137 5.29 -0.95 0.58
C PHE A 137 5.68 0.50 0.27
N SER A 138 6.42 1.18 1.15
CA SER A 138 6.88 2.55 0.91
C SER A 138 7.78 2.68 -0.32
N ARG A 139 8.50 1.60 -0.67
CA ARG A 139 9.36 1.53 -1.85
C ARG A 139 8.59 1.76 -3.16
N TYR A 140 7.30 1.41 -3.19
CA TYR A 140 6.47 1.52 -4.40
C TYR A 140 5.80 2.89 -4.55
N ASP A 141 5.96 3.83 -3.60
CA ASP A 141 5.29 5.14 -3.64
C ASP A 141 5.65 5.95 -4.91
N ASN A 142 6.91 5.91 -5.36
CA ASN A 142 7.35 6.57 -6.58
C ASN A 142 6.80 5.88 -7.85
N ILE A 143 6.61 4.57 -7.79
CA ILE A 143 6.12 3.76 -8.90
C ILE A 143 4.65 4.08 -9.16
N VAL A 144 3.84 4.04 -8.10
CA VAL A 144 2.40 4.29 -8.23
C VAL A 144 2.09 5.74 -8.64
N ARG A 145 3.02 6.67 -8.40
CA ARG A 145 2.91 8.07 -8.85
C ARG A 145 2.79 8.17 -10.37
N GLU A 146 3.42 7.27 -11.12
CA GLU A 146 3.43 7.29 -12.59
C GLU A 146 2.31 6.46 -13.21
N PHE A 147 1.57 5.67 -12.41
CA PHE A 147 0.52 4.81 -12.94
C PHE A 147 -0.67 5.63 -13.44
N PRO A 148 -1.32 5.28 -14.57
CA PRO A 148 -2.59 5.89 -14.94
C PRO A 148 -3.69 5.53 -13.92
N ASP A 149 -4.72 6.38 -13.78
CA ASP A 149 -5.77 6.25 -12.76
C ASP A 149 -6.44 4.87 -12.75
N GLY A 150 -6.69 4.28 -13.92
CA GLY A 150 -7.28 2.94 -14.03
C GLY A 150 -6.39 1.84 -13.43
N LYS A 151 -5.07 1.94 -13.61
CA LYS A 151 -4.10 0.99 -13.05
C LYS A 151 -3.95 1.19 -11.55
N LEU A 152 -3.83 2.44 -11.11
CA LEU A 152 -3.77 2.77 -9.68
C LEU A 152 -5.03 2.30 -8.93
N THR A 153 -6.21 2.48 -9.52
CA THR A 153 -7.48 1.97 -8.96
C THR A 153 -7.46 0.45 -8.80
N LYS A 154 -6.96 -0.29 -9.79
CA LYS A 154 -6.84 -1.76 -9.70
C LYS A 154 -5.91 -2.19 -8.57
N VAL A 155 -4.75 -1.55 -8.43
CA VAL A 155 -3.80 -1.82 -7.35
C VAL A 155 -4.45 -1.59 -5.99
N ILE A 156 -5.13 -0.46 -5.80
CA ILE A 156 -5.85 -0.14 -4.56
C ILE A 156 -6.91 -1.20 -4.25
N ASN A 157 -7.69 -1.64 -5.25
CA ASN A 157 -8.70 -2.68 -5.05
C ASN A 157 -8.08 -4.02 -4.63
N ILE A 158 -6.92 -4.39 -5.19
CA ILE A 158 -6.18 -5.58 -4.77
C ILE A 158 -5.69 -5.40 -3.32
N SER A 159 -5.12 -4.25 -2.98
CA SER A 159 -4.66 -3.95 -1.61
C SER A 159 -5.81 -4.04 -0.60
N ARG A 160 -6.98 -3.48 -0.90
CA ARG A 160 -8.16 -3.53 -0.03
C ARG A 160 -8.68 -4.96 0.16
N ARG A 161 -8.69 -5.77 -0.91
CA ARG A 161 -9.02 -7.19 -0.82
C ARG A 161 -8.03 -7.98 0.03
N ILE A 162 -6.74 -7.64 -0.04
CA ILE A 162 -5.71 -8.24 0.82
C ILE A 162 -5.95 -7.86 2.28
N LEU A 163 -6.26 -6.60 2.58
CA LEU A 163 -6.58 -6.16 3.95
C LEU A 163 -7.83 -6.85 4.51
N GLN A 164 -8.79 -7.24 3.65
CA GLN A 164 -9.95 -8.01 4.10
C GLN A 164 -9.60 -9.45 4.54
N ASN A 165 -8.63 -10.08 3.87
CA ASN A 165 -8.18 -11.42 4.22
C ASN A 165 -6.67 -11.54 3.97
N PRO A 166 -5.85 -11.09 4.95
CA PRO A 166 -4.41 -11.05 4.79
C PRO A 166 -3.81 -12.43 4.59
N LYS A 167 -3.25 -12.67 3.40
CA LYS A 167 -2.53 -13.90 3.07
C LYS A 167 -1.12 -13.56 2.60
N LYS A 168 -0.11 -14.20 3.19
CA LYS A 168 1.30 -14.08 2.81
C LYS A 168 1.51 -14.10 1.29
N LYS A 169 0.97 -15.12 0.62
CA LYS A 169 1.06 -15.31 -0.83
C LYS A 169 0.46 -14.15 -1.62
N ALA A 170 -0.63 -13.55 -1.13
CA ALA A 170 -1.30 -12.44 -1.81
C ALA A 170 -0.49 -11.13 -1.66
N ILE A 171 0.06 -10.87 -0.47
CA ILE A 171 0.92 -9.70 -0.21
C ILE A 171 2.21 -9.79 -1.04
N GLN A 172 2.87 -10.96 -1.03
CA GLN A 172 4.07 -11.22 -1.83
C GLN A 172 3.81 -11.06 -3.33
N LYS A 173 2.70 -11.64 -3.82
CA LYS A 173 2.31 -11.50 -5.22
C LYS A 173 2.08 -10.05 -5.61
N LEU A 174 1.40 -9.25 -4.77
CA LEU A 174 1.22 -7.83 -5.06
C LEU A 174 2.56 -7.10 -5.18
N GLY A 175 3.52 -7.38 -4.28
CA GLY A 175 4.87 -6.82 -4.38
C GLY A 175 5.56 -7.20 -5.70
N GLN A 176 5.53 -8.49 -6.06
CA GLN A 176 6.09 -9.00 -7.33
C GLN A 176 5.43 -8.36 -8.56
N ASP A 177 4.09 -8.23 -8.56
CA ASP A 177 3.35 -7.62 -9.66
C ASP A 177 3.72 -6.13 -9.81
N LEU A 178 3.93 -5.40 -8.71
CA LEU A 178 4.40 -4.00 -8.74
C LEU A 178 5.83 -3.85 -9.28
N ILE A 179 6.71 -4.79 -8.93
CA ILE A 179 8.10 -4.87 -9.44
C ILE A 179 8.09 -5.16 -10.95
N ALA A 180 7.37 -6.21 -11.37
CA ALA A 180 7.30 -6.63 -12.77
C ALA A 180 6.78 -5.52 -13.70
N GLU A 181 5.86 -4.69 -13.22
CA GLU A 181 5.29 -3.56 -13.95
C GLU A 181 6.25 -2.37 -14.17
N THR A 182 7.44 -2.42 -13.58
CA THR A 182 8.43 -1.33 -13.67
C THR A 182 9.75 -1.75 -14.28
N GLY A 183 9.96 -3.06 -14.50
CA GLY A 183 11.28 -3.59 -14.84
C GLY A 183 12.34 -3.32 -13.76
N PHE A 184 11.90 -2.90 -12.57
CA PHE A 184 12.78 -2.63 -11.44
C PHE A 184 13.12 -3.97 -10.80
N ASP A 185 14.23 -4.56 -11.23
CA ASP A 185 14.73 -5.81 -10.66
C ASP A 185 15.35 -5.53 -9.29
N GLU A 186 14.50 -5.50 -8.25
CA GLU A 186 14.98 -5.71 -6.88
C GLU A 186 15.29 -7.21 -6.74
N HIS A 187 16.39 -7.64 -7.37
CA HIS A 187 17.20 -8.68 -6.75
C HIS A 187 17.53 -8.19 -5.35
N LEU A 188 16.72 -8.66 -4.39
CA LEU A 188 17.10 -9.04 -3.04
C LEU A 188 18.54 -8.60 -2.68
N TYR A 189 18.73 -7.32 -2.35
CA TYR A 189 19.82 -6.94 -1.45
C TYR A 189 19.39 -7.38 -0.05
N PHE A 190 19.39 -8.70 0.18
CA PHE A 190 19.81 -9.22 1.46
C PHE A 190 21.33 -9.20 1.39
N THR A 191 21.92 -8.08 1.80
CA THR A 191 23.35 -8.04 2.08
C THR A 191 23.68 -9.08 3.15
N ASP A 192 24.75 -9.84 2.90
CA ASP A 192 25.34 -10.90 3.75
C ASP A 192 25.26 -10.64 5.27
#